data_AF-A0A3D5L892-F1
#
_entry.id   AF-A0A3D5L892-F1
#
_cell.length_a   1.000
_cell.length_b   1.000
_cell.length_c   1.000
_cell.angle_alpha   90.00
_cell.angle_beta   90.00
_cell.angle_gamma   90.00
#
_symmetry.space_group_name_H-M   'P 1'
#
loop_
_entity.id
_entity.type
_entity.pdbx_description
1 polymer ?
#
loop_
_entity_poly.entity_id
_entity_poly.type
_entity_poly.pdbx_seq_one_letter_code
_entity_poly.pdbx_strand_id
1 'polypeptide(L)'
;MKLNPDCIRDILISVEEKTSLNDPIRFDPGKIPSTLTQYPDDVILYHVKQCELSGLFGGKTYWFLNGGCMVQYLSPLGHQFLSDIRSDNNWTKTKEIAHTVGSESLSAIKDIATGVISSLVQKQLGLL
;
A
#
# COMPACT_ATOMS: atom_id res chain seq x y z
N MET A 1 -7.57 14.07 -4.58
CA MET A 1 -6.23 14.39 -4.04
C MET A 1 -5.18 13.77 -4.96
N LYS A 2 -3.94 14.26 -4.99
CA LYS A 2 -2.86 13.54 -5.71
C LYS A 2 -2.56 12.23 -4.96
N LEU A 3 -2.33 11.14 -5.70
CA LEU A 3 -1.86 9.90 -5.09
C LEU A 3 -0.49 10.11 -4.42
N ASN A 4 -0.36 9.60 -3.21
CA ASN A 4 0.88 9.53 -2.44
C ASN A 4 1.24 8.04 -2.25
N PRO A 5 2.16 7.51 -3.07
CA PRO A 5 2.53 6.11 -3.00
C PRO A 5 3.24 5.70 -1.71
N ASP A 6 3.97 6.64 -1.06
CA ASP A 6 4.59 6.39 0.23
C ASP A 6 3.51 6.21 1.32
N CYS A 7 2.46 7.04 1.31
CA CYS A 7 1.32 6.88 2.22
C CYS A 7 0.60 5.53 2.00
N ILE A 8 0.42 5.11 0.75
CA ILE A 8 -0.15 3.79 0.43
C ILE A 8 0.70 2.67 1.03
N ARG A 9 2.02 2.69 0.80
CA ARG A 9 2.95 1.69 1.34
C ARG A 9 2.85 1.60 2.86
N ASP A 10 2.87 2.74 3.55
CA ASP A 10 2.81 2.79 5.01
C ASP A 10 1.45 2.33 5.56
N ILE A 11 0.35 2.60 4.84
CA ILE A 11 -0.99 2.06 5.18
C ILE A 11 -0.97 0.54 5.08
N LEU A 12 -0.42 -0.03 4.00
CA LEU A 12 -0.36 -1.49 3.83
C LEU A 12 0.47 -2.15 4.94
N ILE A 13 1.62 -1.57 5.29
CA ILE A 13 2.45 -2.01 6.44
C ILE A 13 1.62 -1.94 7.73
N SER A 14 0.96 -0.81 7.99
CA SER A 14 0.17 -0.62 9.20
C SER A 14 -0.99 -1.61 9.31
N VAL A 15 -1.65 -1.92 8.20
CA VAL A 15 -2.72 -2.94 8.15
C VAL A 15 -2.11 -4.31 8.44
N GLU A 16 -1.01 -4.69 7.78
CA GLU A 16 -0.38 -6.00 8.01
C GLU A 16 0.07 -6.21 9.47
N GLU A 17 0.67 -5.19 10.09
CA GLU A 17 1.19 -5.29 11.46
C GLU A 17 0.09 -5.35 12.53
N LYS A 18 -1.04 -4.70 12.29
CA LYS A 18 -2.08 -4.46 13.30
C LYS A 18 -3.34 -5.29 13.10
N THR A 19 -3.39 -6.11 12.06
CA THR A 19 -4.55 -6.95 11.78
C THR A 19 -4.28 -8.43 11.98
N SER A 20 -5.32 -9.14 12.41
CA SER A 20 -5.42 -10.60 12.39
C SER A 20 -6.77 -10.97 11.74
N LEU A 21 -7.08 -12.27 11.63
CA LEU A 21 -8.41 -12.69 11.16
C LEU A 21 -9.57 -12.17 12.03
N ASN A 22 -9.31 -11.87 13.31
CA ASN A 22 -10.33 -11.44 14.26
C ASN A 22 -10.17 -9.97 14.70
N ASP A 23 -9.02 -9.36 14.41
CA ASP A 23 -8.66 -8.03 14.89
C ASP A 23 -8.51 -7.08 13.69
N PRO A 24 -9.55 -6.32 13.32
CA PRO A 24 -9.46 -5.34 12.26
C PRO A 24 -8.78 -4.05 12.76
N ILE A 25 -8.19 -3.29 11.85
CA ILE A 25 -7.61 -1.97 12.13
C ILE A 25 -8.64 -0.88 11.84
N ARG A 26 -8.65 0.15 12.69
CA ARG A 26 -9.53 1.31 12.58
C ARG A 26 -8.75 2.57 12.22
N PHE A 27 -9.32 3.35 11.31
CA PHE A 27 -8.85 4.68 10.93
C PHE A 27 -10.00 5.67 11.20
N ASP A 28 -9.91 6.49 12.24
CA ASP A 28 -10.85 7.58 12.45
C ASP A 28 -10.14 8.93 12.36
N PRO A 29 -10.83 9.99 11.92
CA PRO A 29 -10.37 11.36 12.11
C PRO A 29 -10.03 11.62 13.59
N GLY A 30 -8.83 12.14 13.84
CA GLY A 30 -8.25 12.41 15.15
C GLY A 30 -7.71 11.17 15.89
N LYS A 31 -7.84 9.96 15.33
CA LYS A 31 -7.40 8.69 15.94
C LYS A 31 -6.83 7.74 14.89
N ILE A 32 -5.83 8.21 14.16
CA ILE A 32 -5.08 7.42 13.20
C ILE A 32 -4.01 6.56 13.92
N PRO A 33 -3.68 5.36 13.40
CA PRO A 33 -2.55 4.56 13.86
C PRO A 33 -1.24 5.37 13.98
N SER A 34 -0.49 5.20 15.07
CA SER A 34 0.76 5.94 15.35
C SER A 34 1.81 5.89 14.22
N THR A 35 1.81 4.80 13.45
CA THR A 35 2.68 4.53 12.30
C THR A 35 2.42 5.41 11.08
N LEU A 36 1.35 6.22 11.12
CA LEU A 36 0.89 7.06 10.00
C LEU A 36 0.78 8.54 10.36
N THR A 37 1.23 8.94 11.56
CA THR A 37 1.09 10.31 12.07
C THR A 37 1.86 11.37 11.28
N GLN A 38 2.77 10.94 10.39
CA GLN A 38 3.45 11.79 9.41
C GLN A 38 2.54 12.26 8.27
N TYR A 39 1.35 11.68 8.12
CA TYR A 39 0.37 12.06 7.10
C TYR A 39 -0.86 12.71 7.75
N PRO A 40 -1.46 13.72 7.11
CA PRO A 40 -2.77 14.22 7.52
C PRO A 40 -3.87 13.14 7.42
N ASP A 41 -4.84 13.19 8.34
CA ASP A 41 -5.92 12.19 8.42
C ASP A 41 -6.73 12.06 7.12
N ASP A 42 -7.02 13.17 6.45
CA ASP A 42 -7.76 13.19 5.18
C ASP A 42 -6.95 12.54 4.04
N VAL A 43 -5.62 12.75 4.04
CA VAL A 43 -4.70 12.06 3.12
C VAL A 43 -4.73 10.57 3.39
N ILE A 44 -4.67 10.12 4.64
CA ILE A 44 -4.70 8.69 4.98
C ILE A 44 -6.02 8.07 4.55
N LEU A 45 -7.16 8.64 4.95
CA LEU A 45 -8.48 8.10 4.64
C LEU A 45 -8.73 8.05 3.13
N TYR A 46 -8.28 9.06 2.39
CA TYR A 46 -8.32 9.03 0.94
C TYR A 46 -7.53 7.83 0.37
N HIS A 47 -6.32 7.58 0.85
CA HIS A 47 -5.50 6.47 0.37
C HIS A 47 -5.98 5.09 0.85
N VAL A 48 -6.60 5.00 2.03
CA VAL A 48 -7.33 3.80 2.46
C VAL A 48 -8.45 3.50 1.45
N LYS A 49 -9.20 4.52 0.99
CA LYS A 49 -10.21 4.34 -0.05
C LYS A 49 -9.60 3.87 -1.39
N GLN A 50 -8.44 4.39 -1.77
CA GLN A 50 -7.75 3.95 -2.99
C GLN A 50 -7.30 2.48 -2.90
N CYS A 51 -6.79 2.05 -1.73
CA CYS A 51 -6.43 0.66 -1.47
C CYS A 51 -7.65 -0.28 -1.54
N GLU A 52 -8.78 0.12 -0.96
CA GLU A 52 -10.05 -0.62 -1.05
C GLU A 52 -10.48 -0.79 -2.52
N LEU A 53 -10.54 0.32 -3.28
CA LEU A 53 -10.94 0.31 -4.68
C LEU A 53 -9.98 -0.46 -5.59
N SER A 54 -8.74 -0.65 -5.15
CA SER A 54 -7.71 -1.41 -5.86
C SER A 54 -7.62 -2.88 -5.44
N GLY A 55 -8.51 -3.33 -4.55
CA GLY A 55 -8.55 -4.71 -4.08
C GLY A 55 -7.37 -5.12 -3.21
N LEU A 56 -6.67 -4.17 -2.58
CA LEU A 56 -5.51 -4.44 -1.72
C LEU A 56 -5.91 -4.92 -0.32
N PHE A 57 -7.17 -4.74 0.06
CA PHE A 57 -7.73 -5.23 1.32
C PHE A 57 -8.57 -6.48 1.10
N GLY A 58 -8.50 -7.38 2.09
CA GLY A 58 -9.33 -8.57 2.17
C GLY A 58 -10.65 -8.25 2.87
N GLY A 59 -11.72 -8.90 2.41
CA GLY A 59 -13.07 -8.64 2.92
C GLY A 59 -13.58 -7.24 2.54
N LYS A 60 -14.58 -6.76 3.29
CA LYS A 60 -15.20 -5.44 3.09
C LYS A 60 -14.58 -4.41 4.03
N THR A 61 -14.30 -3.20 3.53
CA THR A 61 -14.01 -2.04 4.38
C THR A 61 -15.34 -1.44 4.88
N TYR A 62 -15.44 -1.20 6.19
CA TYR A 62 -16.65 -0.64 6.80
C TYR A 62 -16.44 0.85 7.05
N TRP A 63 -17.14 1.69 6.29
CA TRP A 63 -17.11 3.14 6.44
C TRP A 63 -18.15 3.63 7.44
N PHE A 64 -17.76 4.59 8.28
CA PHE A 64 -18.57 5.13 9.37
C PHE A 64 -19.07 6.54 9.04
N LEU A 65 -20.12 6.98 9.73
CA LEU A 65 -20.72 8.31 9.53
C LEU A 65 -19.78 9.47 9.89
N ASN A 66 -18.78 9.23 10.75
CA ASN A 66 -17.76 10.22 11.10
C ASN A 66 -16.65 10.36 10.04
N GLY A 67 -16.76 9.67 8.89
CA GLY A 67 -15.74 9.67 7.83
C GLY A 67 -14.57 8.69 8.07
N GLY A 68 -14.55 7.99 9.21
CA GLY A 68 -13.60 6.92 9.47
C GLY A 68 -13.97 5.60 8.81
N CYS A 69 -13.11 4.60 8.97
CA CYS A 69 -13.37 3.25 8.49
C CYS A 69 -12.66 2.16 9.30
N MET A 70 -13.08 0.93 9.08
CA MET A 70 -12.44 -0.28 9.58
C MET A 70 -12.05 -1.20 8.43
N VAL A 71 -10.78 -1.62 8.41
CA VAL A 71 -10.17 -2.51 7.42
C VAL A 71 -9.86 -3.85 8.10
N GLN A 72 -10.26 -4.96 7.50
CA GLN A 72 -10.10 -6.28 8.12
C GLN A 72 -8.65 -6.77 8.09
N TYR A 73 -8.06 -6.89 6.90
CA TYR A 73 -6.68 -7.37 6.67
C TYR A 73 -6.30 -7.11 5.20
N LEU A 74 -5.06 -7.45 4.81
CA LEU A 74 -4.63 -7.39 3.41
C LEU A 74 -5.19 -8.54 2.58
N SER A 75 -5.53 -8.28 1.31
CA SER A 75 -5.82 -9.37 0.37
C SER A 75 -4.53 -10.08 -0.07
N PRO A 76 -4.60 -11.24 -0.74
CA PRO A 76 -3.41 -11.83 -1.38
C PRO A 76 -2.70 -10.85 -2.33
N LEU A 77 -3.45 -10.02 -3.06
CA LEU A 77 -2.90 -8.97 -3.91
C LEU A 77 -2.21 -7.87 -3.08
N GLY A 78 -2.79 -7.50 -1.94
CA GLY A 78 -2.18 -6.57 -0.99
C GLY A 78 -0.85 -7.08 -0.43
N HIS A 79 -0.79 -8.35 -0.03
CA HIS A 79 0.44 -8.98 0.44
C HIS A 79 1.50 -9.08 -0.65
N GLN A 80 1.11 -9.47 -1.87
CA GLN A 80 2.05 -9.52 -3.00
C GLN A 80 2.64 -8.13 -3.27
N PHE A 81 1.78 -7.12 -3.42
CA PHE A 81 2.27 -5.77 -3.69
C PHE A 81 3.14 -5.23 -2.56
N LEU A 82 2.73 -5.40 -1.31
CA LEU A 82 3.52 -5.00 -0.15
C LEU A 82 4.88 -5.74 -0.12
N SER A 83 4.91 -7.04 -0.43
CA SER A 83 6.16 -7.81 -0.51
C SER A 83 7.11 -7.24 -1.56
N ASP A 84 6.60 -6.88 -2.74
CA ASP A 84 7.40 -6.33 -3.84
C ASP A 84 8.04 -4.98 -3.46
N ILE A 85 7.36 -4.16 -2.65
CA ILE A 85 7.83 -2.83 -2.24
C ILE A 85 8.32 -2.74 -0.79
N ARG A 86 8.40 -3.85 -0.04
CA ARG A 86 8.75 -3.79 1.39
C ARG A 86 10.19 -3.33 1.60
N SER A 87 11.13 -3.83 0.80
CA SER A 87 12.52 -3.40 0.88
C SER A 87 12.66 -1.97 0.38
N ASP A 88 13.36 -1.12 1.14
CA ASP A 88 13.64 0.26 0.72
C ASP A 88 14.41 0.33 -0.61
N ASN A 89 15.25 -0.67 -0.89
CA ASN A 89 15.96 -0.76 -2.17
C ASN A 89 14.98 -0.99 -3.34
N ASN A 90 14.07 -1.95 -3.18
CA ASN A 90 13.05 -2.26 -4.21
C ASN A 90 12.09 -1.08 -4.38
N TRP A 91 11.71 -0.44 -3.27
CA TRP A 91 10.82 0.70 -3.29
C TRP A 91 11.44 1.92 -3.98
N THR A 92 12.68 2.26 -3.62
CA THR A 92 13.43 3.33 -4.28
C THR A 92 13.54 3.07 -5.77
N LYS A 93 13.90 1.83 -6.16
CA LYS A 93 14.02 1.48 -7.58
C LYS A 93 12.69 1.58 -8.34
N THR A 94 11.61 1.15 -7.71
CA THR A 94 10.25 1.26 -8.25
C THR A 94 9.89 2.72 -8.52
N LYS A 95 10.12 3.61 -7.54
CA LYS A 95 9.85 5.05 -7.69
C LYS A 95 10.70 5.69 -8.78
N GLU A 96 11.99 5.36 -8.88
CA GLU A 96 12.87 5.85 -9.94
C GLU A 96 12.35 5.50 -11.34
N ILE A 97 11.92 4.25 -11.54
CA ILE A 97 11.40 3.78 -12.83
C ILE A 97 10.06 4.47 -13.13
N ALA A 98 9.15 4.55 -12.15
CA ALA A 98 7.87 5.23 -12.30
C ALA A 98 8.03 6.71 -12.71
N HIS A 99 8.97 7.42 -12.08
CA HIS A 99 9.32 8.78 -12.43
C HIS A 99 9.91 8.87 -13.85
N THR A 100 10.82 7.95 -14.21
CA THR A 100 11.46 7.92 -15.53
C THR A 100 10.46 7.68 -16.65
N VAL A 101 9.49 6.79 -16.43
CA VAL A 101 8.41 6.47 -17.39
C VAL A 101 7.32 7.56 -17.38
N GLY A 102 7.26 8.40 -16.35
CA GLY A 102 6.24 9.44 -16.20
C GLY A 102 4.87 8.91 -15.80
N SER A 103 4.79 7.75 -15.14
CA SER A 103 3.52 7.13 -14.73
C SER A 103 3.55 6.75 -13.24
N GLU A 104 2.85 7.55 -12.43
CA GLU A 104 2.73 7.37 -10.97
C GLU A 104 1.34 6.81 -10.56
N SER A 105 0.59 6.24 -11.51
CA SER A 105 -0.67 5.57 -11.18
C SER A 105 -0.43 4.33 -10.32
N LEU A 106 -1.36 3.99 -9.43
CA LEU A 106 -1.20 2.81 -8.56
C LEU A 106 -1.07 1.50 -9.35
N SER A 107 -1.75 1.38 -10.50
CA SER A 107 -1.56 0.22 -11.40
C SER A 107 -0.14 0.18 -11.97
N ALA A 108 0.37 1.30 -12.49
CA ALA A 108 1.73 1.36 -13.02
C ALA A 108 2.79 1.06 -11.94
N ILE A 109 2.61 1.59 -10.72
CA ILE A 109 3.53 1.33 -9.61
C ILE A 109 3.55 -0.17 -9.25
N LYS A 110 2.39 -0.85 -9.25
CA LYS A 110 2.32 -2.31 -9.04
C LYS A 110 3.06 -3.06 -10.14
N ASP A 111 2.79 -2.75 -11.40
CA ASP A 111 3.41 -3.42 -12.55
C ASP A 111 4.94 -3.23 -12.54
N ILE A 112 5.41 -2.02 -12.23
CA ILE A 112 6.83 -1.70 -12.11
C ILE A 112 7.45 -2.47 -10.93
N ALA A 113 6.81 -2.50 -9.77
CA ALA A 113 7.34 -3.22 -8.60
C ALA A 113 7.51 -4.71 -8.90
N THR A 114 6.52 -5.35 -9.54
CA THR A 114 6.62 -6.74 -10.01
C THR A 114 7.74 -6.91 -11.04
N GLY A 115 7.95 -5.93 -11.92
CA GLY A 115 9.08 -5.92 -12.86
C GLY A 115 10.45 -5.85 -12.16
N VAL A 116 10.58 -5.01 -11.12
CA VAL A 116 11.80 -4.91 -10.29
C VAL A 116 12.10 -6.26 -9.65
N ILE A 117 11.12 -6.90 -9.02
CA ILE A 117 11.32 -8.22 -8.41
C ILE A 117 11.69 -9.28 -9.45
N SER A 118 11.00 -9.30 -10.59
CA SER A 118 11.29 -10.24 -11.69
C SER A 118 12.74 -10.09 -12.19
N SER A 119 13.23 -8.85 -12.33
CA SER A 119 14.60 -8.58 -12.73
C SER A 119 15.62 -9.06 -11.69
N LEU A 120 15.34 -8.85 -10.40
CA LEU A 120 16.20 -9.34 -9.32
C LEU A 120 16.26 -10.87 -9.27
N VAL A 121 15.12 -11.55 -9.48
CA VAL A 121 15.05 -13.01 -9.57
C VAL A 121 15.87 -13.51 -10.76
N GLN A 122 15.69 -12.93 -11.95
CA GLN A 122 16.45 -13.32 -13.14
C GLN A 122 17.96 -13.16 -12.93
N LYS A 123 18.40 -12.07 -12.31
CA LYS A 123 19.80 -11.84 -11.95
C LYS A 123 20.32 -12.92 -10.98
N GLN A 124 19.54 -13.26 -9.96
CA GLN A 124 19.92 -14.30 -8.99
C GLN A 124 19.99 -15.71 -9.61
N LEU A 125 19.18 -15.96 -10.65
CA LEU A 125 19.18 -17.21 -11.42
C LEU A 125 20.23 -17.24 -12.54
N GLY A 126 20.95 -16.15 -12.82
CA GLY A 126 21.92 -16.05 -13.91
C GLY A 126 21.29 -15.98 -15.31
N LEU A 127 20.06 -15.47 -15.42
CA LEU A 127 19.33 -15.30 -16.68
C LEU A 127 19.53 -13.90 -17.31
N LEU A 128 20.16 -12.98 -16.57
CA LEU A 128 20.55 -11.63 -16.95
C LEU A 128 21.92 -11.29 -16.34
#